data_AF-C0BAD5-F1
#
_entry.id   AF-C0BAD5-F1
#
_cell.length_a   1.000
_cell.length_b   1.000
_cell.length_c   1.000
_cell.angle_alpha   90.00
_cell.angle_beta   90.00
_cell.angle_gamma   90.00
#
_symmetry.space_group_name_H-M   'P 1'
#
loop_
_entity.id
_entity.type
_entity.pdbx_description
1 polymer ?
#
loop_
_entity_poly.entity_id
_entity_poly.type
_entity_poly.pdbx_seq_one_letter_code
_entity_poly.pdbx_strand_id
1 'polypeptide(L)'
;MKISETVFAADPTRLLIAAAAGIVLLLLLIIKFKFHPVLSLLISALLIGLGAGMPVPTLVNTVEKGAGETLQGIVLLIGLGSLFGGILEVSGGAQCVAQTLVNRFGEKKQGLPLELPDL
;
A
#
# COMPACT_ATOMS: atom_id res chain seq x y z
N MET A 1 -21.52 -14.34 -23.96
CA MET A 1 -21.35 -15.45 -22.99
C MET A 1 -20.58 -16.58 -23.66
N LYS A 2 -19.25 -16.44 -23.84
CA LYS A 2 -18.37 -17.48 -24.43
C LYS A 2 -16.86 -17.29 -24.17
N ILE A 3 -16.48 -16.50 -23.15
CA ILE A 3 -15.06 -16.15 -22.89
C ILE A 3 -14.51 -16.84 -21.62
N SER A 4 -15.33 -17.59 -20.86
CA SER A 4 -14.86 -18.35 -19.68
C SER A 4 -14.67 -19.85 -19.92
N GLU A 5 -15.27 -20.43 -20.98
CA GLU A 5 -15.22 -21.89 -21.20
C GLU A 5 -13.96 -22.38 -21.93
N THR A 6 -13.18 -21.50 -22.56
CA THR A 6 -11.92 -21.89 -23.23
C THR A 6 -10.71 -21.92 -22.30
N VAL A 7 -10.86 -21.47 -21.05
CA VAL A 7 -9.78 -21.44 -20.05
C VAL A 7 -9.81 -22.69 -19.16
N PHE A 8 -10.99 -23.29 -18.92
CA PHE A 8 -11.13 -24.45 -18.04
C PHE A 8 -10.82 -25.81 -18.72
N ALA A 9 -10.74 -25.84 -20.05
CA ALA A 9 -10.55 -27.07 -20.83
C ALA A 9 -9.08 -27.39 -21.17
N ALA A 10 -8.13 -26.48 -20.92
CA ALA A 10 -6.71 -26.71 -21.17
C ALA A 10 -5.98 -26.83 -19.83
N ASP A 11 -5.14 -27.86 -19.69
CA ASP A 11 -4.43 -28.30 -18.48
C ASP A 11 -4.27 -27.24 -17.36
N PRO A 12 -4.56 -27.58 -16.09
CA PRO A 12 -4.39 -26.68 -14.93
C PRO A 12 -3.00 -26.02 -14.88
N THR A 13 -1.99 -26.68 -15.42
CA THR A 13 -0.62 -26.18 -15.58
C THR A 13 -0.53 -24.90 -16.42
N ARG A 14 -1.29 -24.76 -17.52
CA ARG A 14 -1.25 -23.57 -18.39
C ARG A 14 -1.87 -22.35 -17.73
N LEU A 15 -2.93 -22.56 -16.94
CA LEU A 15 -3.62 -21.52 -16.20
C LEU A 15 -2.71 -20.96 -15.09
N LEU A 16 -1.96 -21.84 -14.44
CA LEU A 16 -0.97 -21.51 -13.42
C LEU A 16 0.23 -20.74 -14.02
N ILE A 17 0.70 -21.14 -15.20
CA ILE A 17 1.78 -20.43 -15.92
C ILE A 17 1.33 -19.03 -16.39
N ALA A 18 0.11 -18.89 -16.92
CA ALA A 18 -0.41 -17.60 -17.34
C ALA A 18 -0.61 -16.63 -16.16
N ALA A 19 -1.15 -17.13 -15.05
CA ALA A 19 -1.29 -16.35 -13.82
C ALA A 19 0.08 -15.94 -13.25
N ALA A 20 1.04 -16.87 -13.20
CA ALA A 20 2.40 -16.59 -12.73
C ALA A 20 3.11 -15.55 -13.61
N ALA A 21 2.99 -15.65 -14.94
CA ALA A 21 3.56 -14.67 -15.86
C ALA A 21 2.94 -13.27 -15.68
N GLY A 22 1.63 -13.18 -15.45
CA GLY A 22 0.94 -11.93 -15.13
C GLY A 22 1.44 -11.30 -13.83
N ILE A 23 1.58 -12.10 -12.78
CA ILE A 23 2.08 -11.65 -11.46
C ILE A 23 3.54 -11.16 -11.58
N VAL A 24 4.39 -11.89 -12.30
CA VAL A 24 5.80 -11.51 -12.52
C VAL A 24 5.90 -10.19 -13.28
N LEU A 25 5.07 -9.97 -14.31
CA LEU A 25 5.04 -8.71 -15.06
C LEU A 25 4.58 -7.54 -14.18
N LEU A 26 3.57 -7.75 -13.33
CA LEU A 26 3.05 -6.77 -12.37
C LEU A 26 4.13 -6.38 -11.35
N LEU A 27 4.80 -7.36 -10.76
CA LEU A 27 5.90 -7.17 -9.82
C LEU A 27 7.06 -6.40 -10.46
N LEU A 28 7.43 -6.73 -11.70
CA LEU A 28 8.52 -6.06 -12.41
C LEU A 28 8.20 -4.57 -12.67
N LEU A 29 6.94 -4.26 -12.96
CA LEU A 29 6.47 -2.87 -13.11
C LEU A 29 6.50 -2.08 -11.79
N ILE A 30 6.13 -2.70 -10.66
CA ILE A 30 6.15 -2.06 -9.34
C ILE A 30 7.59 -1.81 -8.86
N ILE A 31 8.49 -2.79 -9.02
CA ILE A 31 9.84 -2.74 -8.45
C ILE A 31 10.73 -1.75 -9.21
N LYS A 32 10.60 -1.66 -10.54
CA LYS A 32 11.57 -0.91 -11.37
C LYS A 32 11.27 0.58 -11.53
N PHE A 33 10.01 1.03 -11.41
CA PHE A 33 9.62 2.35 -11.92
C PHE A 33 9.57 3.51 -10.91
N LYS A 34 9.70 3.28 -9.59
CA LYS A 34 9.79 4.36 -8.57
C LYS A 34 8.64 5.40 -8.60
N PHE A 35 7.49 5.06 -9.18
CA PHE A 35 6.27 5.87 -9.15
C PHE A 35 5.45 5.60 -7.89
N HIS A 36 4.61 6.56 -7.49
CA HIS A 36 3.69 6.43 -6.36
C HIS A 36 2.87 5.13 -6.48
N PRO A 37 2.76 4.29 -5.41
CA PRO A 37 2.11 2.98 -5.47
C PRO A 37 0.72 2.94 -6.13
N VAL A 38 -0.11 3.95 -5.87
CA VAL A 38 -1.45 4.09 -6.47
C VAL A 38 -1.36 4.27 -7.99
N LEU A 39 -0.44 5.11 -8.46
CA LEU A 39 -0.23 5.36 -9.88
C LEU A 39 0.32 4.12 -10.59
N SER A 40 1.27 3.42 -9.96
CA SER A 40 1.79 2.14 -10.46
C SER A 40 0.70 1.08 -10.55
N LEU A 41 -0.18 0.97 -9.55
CA LEU A 41 -1.29 0.03 -9.55
C LEU A 41 -2.28 0.34 -10.69
N LEU A 42 -2.63 1.62 -10.87
CA LEU A 42 -3.57 2.08 -11.90
C LEU A 42 -3.05 1.76 -13.32
N ILE A 43 -1.80 2.14 -13.61
CA ILE A 43 -1.18 1.89 -14.92
C ILE A 43 -1.05 0.39 -15.18
N SER A 44 -0.66 -0.39 -14.18
CA SER A 44 -0.56 -1.85 -14.33
C SER A 44 -1.92 -2.50 -14.58
N ALA A 45 -2.98 -2.08 -13.89
CA ALA A 45 -4.33 -2.60 -14.11
C ALA A 45 -4.86 -2.23 -15.51
N LEU A 46 -4.56 -1.02 -15.99
CA LEU A 46 -4.86 -0.59 -17.35
C LEU A 46 -4.12 -1.41 -18.41
N LEU A 47 -2.82 -1.59 -18.26
CA LEU A 47 -2.00 -2.37 -19.19
C LEU A 47 -2.42 -3.84 -19.24
N ILE A 48 -2.67 -4.45 -18.08
CA ILE A 48 -3.11 -5.85 -17.99
C ILE A 48 -4.53 -6.00 -18.56
N GLY A 49 -5.46 -5.10 -18.24
CA GLY A 49 -6.82 -5.16 -18.76
C GLY A 49 -6.91 -4.95 -20.27
N LEU A 50 -6.09 -4.03 -20.82
CA LEU A 50 -5.97 -3.82 -22.26
C LEU A 50 -5.32 -5.04 -22.94
N GLY A 51 -4.27 -5.61 -22.34
CA GLY A 51 -3.63 -6.84 -22.81
C GLY A 51 -4.53 -8.08 -22.74
N ALA A 52 -5.50 -8.10 -21.82
CA ALA A 52 -6.51 -9.15 -21.69
C ALA A 52 -7.68 -9.00 -22.69
N GLY A 53 -7.70 -7.93 -23.51
CA GLY A 53 -8.75 -7.71 -24.51
C GLY A 53 -10.10 -7.27 -23.93
N MET A 54 -10.12 -6.72 -22.71
CA MET A 54 -11.36 -6.20 -22.12
C MET A 54 -11.81 -4.92 -22.83
N PRO A 55 -13.12 -4.72 -23.05
CA PRO A 55 -13.65 -3.45 -23.52
C PRO A 55 -13.25 -2.32 -22.57
N VAL A 56 -12.74 -1.20 -23.10
CA VAL A 56 -12.33 -0.01 -22.33
C VAL A 56 -13.34 0.39 -21.25
N PRO A 57 -14.67 0.47 -21.51
CA PRO A 57 -15.63 0.83 -20.46
C PRO A 57 -15.75 -0.23 -19.35
N THR A 58 -15.60 -1.52 -19.65
CA THR A 58 -15.62 -2.59 -18.65
C THR A 58 -14.35 -2.61 -17.82
N LEU A 59 -13.21 -2.30 -18.44
CA LEU A 59 -11.92 -2.19 -17.77
C LEU A 59 -11.95 -1.08 -16.72
N VAL A 60 -12.37 0.13 -17.11
CA VAL A 60 -12.44 1.27 -16.18
C VAL A 60 -13.38 0.95 -15.02
N ASN A 61 -14.56 0.40 -15.30
CA ASN A 61 -15.51 0.02 -14.27
C ASN A 61 -14.95 -1.05 -13.31
N THR A 62 -14.19 -2.02 -13.82
CA THR A 62 -13.54 -3.05 -12.98
C THR A 62 -12.47 -2.46 -12.08
N VAL A 63 -11.65 -1.53 -12.61
CA VAL A 63 -10.62 -0.84 -11.85
C VAL A 63 -11.24 0.05 -10.77
N GLU A 64 -12.25 0.85 -11.13
CA GLU A 64 -12.99 1.71 -10.19
C GLU A 64 -13.68 0.88 -9.10
N LYS A 65 -14.30 -0.25 -9.48
CA LYS A 65 -14.96 -1.13 -8.52
C LYS A 65 -13.96 -1.79 -7.57
N GLY A 66 -12.86 -2.35 -8.08
CA GLY A 66 -11.85 -2.99 -7.23
C GLY A 66 -11.16 -1.99 -6.29
N ALA A 67 -10.78 -0.82 -6.81
CA ALA A 67 -10.24 0.25 -5.99
C ALA A 67 -11.27 0.73 -4.96
N GLY A 68 -12.53 0.92 -5.38
CA GLY A 68 -13.64 1.37 -4.54
C GLY A 68 -13.98 0.40 -3.40
N GLU A 69 -14.05 -0.90 -3.66
CA GLU A 69 -14.27 -1.94 -2.64
C GLU A 69 -13.15 -1.92 -1.58
N THR A 70 -11.90 -1.79 -2.04
CA THR A 70 -10.75 -1.72 -1.13
C THR A 70 -10.77 -0.45 -0.30
N LEU A 71 -10.99 0.71 -0.94
CA LEU A 71 -11.13 2.00 -0.25
C LEU A 71 -12.27 1.96 0.74
N GLN A 72 -13.44 1.44 0.37
CA GLN A 72 -14.59 1.34 1.26
C GLN A 72 -14.27 0.48 2.50
N GLY A 73 -13.49 -0.59 2.35
CA GLY A 73 -13.04 -1.41 3.47
C GLY A 73 -12.13 -0.67 4.46
N ILE A 74 -11.30 0.26 3.99
CA ILE A 74 -10.30 0.95 4.83
C ILE A 74 -10.65 2.42 5.14
N VAL A 75 -11.62 3.02 4.46
CA VAL A 75 -11.90 4.46 4.54
C VAL A 75 -12.33 4.88 5.94
N LEU A 76 -13.12 4.05 6.63
CA LEU A 76 -13.52 4.32 8.00
C LEU A 76 -12.29 4.31 8.93
N LEU A 77 -11.41 3.31 8.79
CA LEU A 77 -10.19 3.20 9.60
C LEU A 77 -9.25 4.38 9.37
N ILE A 78 -9.06 4.79 8.11
CA ILE A 78 -8.21 5.94 7.76
C ILE A 78 -8.82 7.25 8.27
N GLY A 79 -10.12 7.47 8.10
CA GLY A 79 -10.80 8.67 8.58
C GLY A 79 -10.76 8.78 10.10
N LEU A 80 -11.07 7.69 10.81
CA LEU A 80 -11.04 7.64 12.27
C LEU A 80 -9.60 7.79 12.78
N GLY A 81 -8.61 7.18 12.11
CA GLY A 81 -7.19 7.36 12.39
C GLY A 81 -6.71 8.80 12.19
N SER A 82 -7.18 9.49 11.15
CA SER A 82 -6.87 10.90 10.90
C SER A 82 -7.47 11.82 11.97
N LEU A 83 -8.71 11.55 12.39
CA LEU A 83 -9.36 12.31 13.48
C LEU A 83 -8.64 12.08 14.81
N PHE A 84 -8.31 10.84 15.14
CA PHE A 84 -7.51 10.52 16.33
C PHE A 84 -6.13 11.15 16.28
N GLY A 85 -5.46 11.11 15.13
CA GLY A 85 -4.18 11.78 14.92
C GLY A 85 -4.27 13.27 15.23
N GLY A 86 -5.30 13.96 14.73
CA GLY A 86 -5.54 15.37 15.04
C GLY A 86 -5.80 15.62 16.53
N ILE A 87 -6.59 14.76 17.20
CA ILE A 87 -6.83 14.86 18.65
C ILE A 87 -5.53 14.65 19.44
N LEU A 88 -4.70 13.67 19.04
CA LEU A 88 -3.40 13.39 19.64
C LEU A 88 -2.40 14.53 19.47
N GLU A 89 -2.47 15.22 18.33
CA GLU A 89 -1.64 16.40 18.04
C GLU A 89 -2.05 17.59 18.90
N VAL A 90 -3.34 17.95 18.93
CA VAL A 90 -3.82 19.12 19.71
C VAL A 90 -3.78 18.89 21.23
N SER A 91 -3.88 17.65 21.69
CA SER A 91 -3.76 17.30 23.13
C SER A 91 -2.32 17.23 23.62
N GLY A 92 -1.32 17.32 22.73
CA GLY A 92 0.08 17.06 23.06
C GLY A 92 0.37 15.60 23.40
N GLY A 93 -0.61 14.70 23.25
CA GLY A 93 -0.45 13.26 23.52
C GLY A 93 0.59 12.61 22.62
N ALA A 94 0.62 12.95 21.33
CA ALA A 94 1.64 12.47 20.39
C ALA A 94 3.05 12.87 20.83
N GLN A 95 3.21 14.11 21.33
CA GLN A 95 4.48 14.65 21.78
C GLN A 95 4.94 14.01 23.10
N CYS A 96 4.01 13.71 24.01
CA CYS A 96 4.27 12.94 25.22
C CYS A 96 4.76 11.52 24.91
N VAL A 97 4.11 10.83 23.96
CA VAL A 97 4.53 9.48 23.52
C VAL A 97 5.91 9.53 22.87
N ALA A 98 6.17 10.50 22.00
CA ALA A 98 7.47 10.70 21.38
C ALA A 98 8.57 10.96 22.43
N GLN A 99 8.34 11.86 23.39
CA GLN A 99 9.29 12.17 24.45
C GLN A 99 9.54 10.97 25.36
N THR A 100 8.51 10.17 25.66
CA THR A 100 8.64 8.94 26.45
C THR A 100 9.48 7.90 25.72
N LEU A 101 9.27 7.72 24.41
CA LEU A 101 10.10 6.84 23.57
C LEU A 101 11.54 7.34 23.52
N VAL A 102 11.76 8.63 23.32
CA VAL A 102 13.10 9.23 23.31
C VAL A 102 13.79 9.10 24.67
N ASN A 103 13.10 9.28 25.79
CA ASN A 103 13.72 9.08 27.11
C ASN A 103 14.04 7.58 27.30
N ARG A 104 13.07 6.69 27.08
CA ARG A 104 13.24 5.24 27.29
C ARG A 104 14.30 4.59 26.39
N PHE A 105 14.43 5.05 25.15
CA PHE A 105 15.42 4.51 24.19
C PHE A 105 16.68 5.38 24.03
N GLY A 106 16.62 6.66 24.41
CA GLY A 106 17.71 7.64 24.30
C GLY A 106 18.54 7.80 25.57
N GLU A 107 18.07 7.34 26.74
CA GLU A 107 18.83 7.33 28.00
C GLU A 107 20.14 6.52 27.95
N LYS A 108 20.41 5.78 26.87
CA LYS A 108 21.72 5.14 26.64
C LYS A 108 22.79 6.07 26.04
N LYS A 109 22.50 7.35 25.79
CA LYS A 109 23.52 8.35 25.40
C LYS A 109 23.30 9.66 26.15
N GLN A 110 24.23 9.95 27.06
CA GLN A 110 24.47 11.22 27.80
C GLN A 110 24.09 11.19 29.28
N GLY A 111 24.66 10.21 30.00
CA GLY A 111 25.23 10.54 31.31
C GLY A 111 26.50 11.38 31.12
N LEU A 112 26.73 12.28 32.08
CA LEU A 112 27.90 13.16 32.32
C LEU A 112 27.93 14.56 31.65
N PRO A 113 27.22 15.53 32.25
CA PRO A 113 27.80 16.85 32.50
C PRO A 113 28.70 16.74 33.75
N LEU A 114 30.00 16.50 33.54
CA LEU A 114 31.01 16.86 34.54
C LEU A 114 31.25 18.36 34.41
N GLU A 115 30.34 19.16 34.96
CA GLU A 115 30.67 20.51 35.36
C GLU A 115 31.33 20.39 36.73
N LEU A 116 32.66 20.23 36.74
CA LEU A 116 33.46 20.40 37.95
C LEU A 116 33.37 21.88 38.34
N PRO A 117 32.94 22.22 39.57
CA PRO A 117 33.23 23.53 40.12
C PRO A 117 34.73 23.58 40.41
N ASP A 118 35.49 24.13 39.48
CA ASP A 118 36.88 24.55 39.73
C ASP A 118 36.88 25.79 40.63
N LEU A 119 37.71 25.67 41.67
CA LEU A 119 38.02 26.60 42.75
C LEU A 119 38.41 28.01 42.31
#